data_AF-A0A1G2PNU7-F1
#
_entry.id   AF-A0A1G2PNU7-F1
#
_cell.length_a   1.000
_cell.length_b   1.000
_cell.length_c   1.000
_cell.angle_alpha   90.00
_cell.angle_beta   90.00
_cell.angle_gamma   90.00
#
_symmetry.space_group_name_H-M   'P 1'
#
loop_
_entity.id
_entity.type
_entity.pdbx_description
1 polymer ?
#
loop_
_entity_poly.entity_id
_entity_poly.type
_entity_poly.pdbx_seq_one_letter_code
_entity_poly.pdbx_strand_id
1 'polypeptide(L)'
;MVKILLLTTYRSQTIIKGEGYIDIPKIKNEISVYSSKLDFMLDTTKVGDSEMQHLDYAYATSLIRTFTNDPSLILTIRGRKYTPKFEFFVGKQLINVSSVQTEVDAGYEGKNQVVLIEAKNFSAENVIIRQLYYPFRQWQEHTKKKVVTLFFDKDYGEDVYSIWQFEFKDPKNYNSIKLVKSGKFRIKEK
;
A
#
# COMPACT_ATOMS: atom_id res chain seq x y z
N MET A 1 -6.29 6.28 22.98
CA MET A 1 -4.99 5.61 23.23
C MET A 1 -3.93 6.42 22.52
N VAL A 2 -2.83 6.84 23.17
CA VAL A 2 -1.78 7.65 22.50
C VAL A 2 -0.97 6.72 21.60
N LYS A 3 -1.17 6.76 20.28
CA LYS A 3 -0.41 5.93 19.34
C LYS A 3 0.93 6.60 19.02
N ILE A 4 1.95 6.34 19.83
CA ILE A 4 3.30 6.93 19.69
C ILE A 4 3.83 6.74 18.27
N LEU A 5 4.31 7.82 17.65
CA LEU A 5 4.92 7.79 16.33
C LEU A 5 6.44 7.90 16.47
N LEU A 6 7.16 6.84 16.05
CA LEU A 6 8.61 6.89 15.88
C LEU A 6 8.92 7.32 14.44
N LEU A 7 9.30 8.58 14.26
CA LEU A 7 9.81 9.07 12.98
C LEU A 7 11.33 9.09 13.03
N THR A 8 11.94 8.33 12.15
CA THR A 8 13.37 8.38 11.89
C THR A 8 13.69 9.56 10.99
N THR A 9 14.77 10.26 11.31
CA THR A 9 15.43 11.26 10.46
C THR A 9 16.89 10.83 10.24
N TYR A 10 17.64 11.56 9.39
CA TYR A 10 19.02 11.23 9.01
C TYR A 10 19.99 11.02 10.20
N ARG A 11 19.68 11.57 11.39
CA ARG A 11 20.58 11.54 12.56
C ARG A 11 19.88 11.33 13.90
N SER A 12 18.56 11.17 13.94
CA SER A 12 17.84 11.01 15.20
C SER A 12 16.51 10.27 15.01
N GLN A 13 16.06 9.62 16.07
CA GLN A 13 14.68 9.17 16.21
C GLN A 13 13.93 10.26 16.96
N THR A 14 12.94 10.85 16.32
CA THR A 14 12.03 11.79 16.99
C THR A 14 10.78 11.02 17.38
N ILE A 15 10.54 10.93 18.68
CA ILE A 15 9.27 10.43 19.22
C ILE A 15 8.30 11.59 19.21
N ILE A 16 7.21 11.44 18.47
CA ILE A 16 6.17 12.47 18.36
C ILE A 16 4.88 11.90 18.91
N LYS A 17 4.18 12.72 19.70
CA LYS A 17 2.81 12.44 20.09
C LYS A 17 1.89 12.83 18.93
N GLY A 18 1.24 11.86 18.30
CA GLY A 18 0.30 12.08 17.19
C GLY A 18 -0.40 10.78 16.82
N GLU A 19 -1.29 10.80 15.82
CA GLU A 19 -1.89 9.57 15.28
C GLU A 19 -0.92 8.94 14.27
N GLY A 20 -0.15 7.94 14.71
CA GLY A 20 0.83 7.26 13.85
C GLY A 20 0.27 6.12 13.00
N TYR A 21 -0.95 5.71 13.31
CA TYR A 21 -1.65 4.60 12.67
C TYR A 21 -2.99 5.10 12.14
N ILE A 22 -3.49 4.42 11.12
CA ILE A 22 -4.87 4.55 10.67
C ILE A 22 -5.57 3.22 10.91
N ASP A 23 -6.76 3.25 11.50
CA ASP A 23 -7.59 2.07 11.61
C ASP A 23 -8.12 1.71 10.22
N ILE A 24 -8.05 0.44 9.85
CA ILE A 24 -8.48 -0.03 8.53
C ILE A 24 -10.01 0.03 8.47
N PRO A 25 -10.61 0.85 7.59
CA PRO A 25 -12.05 0.97 7.55
C PRO A 25 -12.68 -0.34 7.09
N LYS A 26 -13.70 -0.82 7.81
CA LYS A 26 -14.45 -2.02 7.42
C LYS A 26 -15.02 -1.84 6.01
N ILE A 27 -14.78 -2.81 5.14
CA ILE A 27 -15.40 -2.87 3.82
C ILE A 27 -16.83 -3.34 4.01
N LYS A 28 -17.80 -2.47 3.73
CA LYS A 28 -19.24 -2.75 3.88
C LYS A 28 -19.83 -3.53 2.71
N ASN A 29 -19.16 -3.48 1.56
CA ASN A 29 -19.63 -4.14 0.34
C ASN A 29 -19.47 -5.65 0.46
N GLU A 30 -20.36 -6.38 -0.20
CA GLU A 30 -20.28 -7.83 -0.34
C GLU A 30 -18.99 -8.25 -1.08
N ILE A 31 -18.58 -9.50 -0.83
CA ILE A 31 -17.43 -10.10 -1.52
C ILE A 31 -17.75 -10.18 -3.02
N SER A 32 -16.99 -9.45 -3.82
CA SER A 32 -17.10 -9.49 -5.26
C SER A 32 -16.35 -10.70 -5.82
N VAL A 33 -17.03 -11.54 -6.62
CA VAL A 33 -16.35 -12.61 -7.34
C VAL A 33 -15.62 -12.00 -8.54
N TYR A 34 -14.29 -12.04 -8.52
CA TYR A 34 -13.44 -11.54 -9.59
C TYR A 34 -13.01 -12.70 -10.50
N SER A 35 -13.41 -12.66 -11.76
CA SER A 35 -12.97 -13.66 -12.75
C SER A 35 -11.55 -13.34 -13.21
N SER A 36 -10.62 -14.28 -13.00
CA SER A 36 -9.23 -14.15 -13.44
C SER A 36 -9.15 -13.87 -14.95
N LYS A 37 -8.20 -13.02 -15.36
CA LYS A 37 -7.93 -12.76 -16.78
C LYS A 37 -6.96 -13.75 -17.40
N LEU A 38 -6.34 -14.63 -16.60
CA LEU A 38 -5.48 -15.70 -17.10
C LEU A 38 -6.28 -16.70 -17.94
N ASP A 39 -5.59 -17.36 -18.85
CA ASP A 39 -6.06 -18.46 -19.69
C ASP A 39 -5.50 -19.82 -19.27
N PHE A 40 -4.75 -19.87 -18.17
CA PHE A 40 -4.24 -21.08 -17.53
C PHE A 40 -4.20 -20.92 -16.00
N MET A 41 -4.09 -22.05 -15.29
CA MET A 41 -3.90 -22.07 -13.84
C MET A 41 -2.43 -21.89 -13.46
N LEU A 42 -2.17 -21.20 -12.36
CA LEU A 42 -0.83 -21.07 -11.79
C LEU A 42 -0.63 -22.13 -10.71
N ASP A 43 0.12 -23.19 -11.02
CA ASP A 43 0.34 -24.28 -10.06
C ASP A 43 1.28 -23.87 -8.92
N THR A 44 2.25 -22.98 -9.19
CA THR A 44 3.24 -22.55 -8.20
C THR A 44 2.65 -21.62 -7.13
N THR A 45 1.52 -20.96 -7.40
CA THR A 45 0.84 -20.12 -6.40
C THR A 45 0.02 -20.94 -5.41
N LYS A 46 -0.08 -22.26 -5.61
CA LYS A 46 -0.73 -23.21 -4.69
C LYS A 46 0.24 -23.74 -3.61
N VAL A 47 1.52 -23.38 -3.67
CA VAL A 47 2.57 -23.88 -2.78
C VAL A 47 3.14 -22.74 -1.93
N GLY A 48 2.75 -22.67 -0.66
CA GLY A 48 3.12 -21.58 0.26
C GLY A 48 1.94 -20.69 0.63
N ASP A 49 2.19 -19.73 1.51
CA ASP A 49 1.15 -18.84 2.05
C ASP A 49 1.76 -17.51 2.53
N SER A 50 2.47 -16.82 1.63
CA SER A 50 3.18 -15.57 1.96
C SER A 50 2.49 -14.33 1.39
N GLU A 51 2.66 -13.19 2.06
CA GLU A 51 2.16 -11.87 1.60
C GLU A 51 2.54 -11.60 0.13
N MET A 52 3.82 -11.83 -0.22
CA MET A 52 4.32 -11.62 -1.58
C MET A 52 3.66 -12.57 -2.59
N GLN A 53 3.44 -13.84 -2.23
CA GLN A 53 2.81 -14.80 -3.13
C GLN A 53 1.35 -14.41 -3.44
N HIS A 54 0.61 -13.99 -2.43
CA HIS A 54 -0.76 -13.49 -2.61
C HIS A 54 -0.81 -12.22 -3.44
N LEU A 55 0.12 -11.30 -3.23
CA LEU A 55 0.23 -10.08 -4.01
C LEU A 55 0.59 -10.37 -5.47
N ASP A 56 1.52 -11.30 -5.70
CA ASP A 56 1.92 -11.76 -7.04
C ASP A 56 0.76 -12.42 -7.77
N TYR A 57 0.01 -13.30 -7.10
CA TYR A 57 -1.17 -13.94 -7.66
C TYR A 57 -2.28 -12.93 -8.00
N ALA A 58 -2.58 -11.99 -7.10
CA ALA A 58 -3.53 -10.91 -7.35
C ALA A 58 -3.11 -10.03 -8.55
N TYR A 59 -1.81 -9.79 -8.73
CA TYR A 59 -1.32 -9.08 -9.90
C TYR A 59 -1.41 -9.91 -11.19
N ALA A 60 -0.98 -11.17 -11.16
CA ALA A 60 -0.98 -12.08 -12.32
C ALA A 60 -2.39 -12.28 -12.89
N THR A 61 -3.37 -12.47 -12.02
CA THR A 61 -4.81 -12.58 -12.37
C THR A 61 -5.41 -11.26 -12.85
N SER A 62 -4.64 -10.17 -12.83
CA SER A 62 -5.04 -8.79 -13.15
C SER A 62 -6.04 -8.15 -12.20
N LEU A 63 -6.18 -8.68 -10.97
CA LEU A 63 -7.03 -8.05 -9.94
C LEU A 63 -6.53 -6.64 -9.61
N ILE A 64 -5.21 -6.45 -9.40
CA ILE A 64 -4.63 -5.13 -9.10
C ILE A 64 -4.89 -4.12 -10.22
N ARG A 65 -4.71 -4.54 -11.49
CA ARG A 65 -5.01 -3.70 -12.68
C ARG A 65 -6.48 -3.32 -12.75
N THR A 66 -7.37 -4.28 -12.47
CA THR A 66 -8.82 -4.05 -12.50
C THR A 66 -9.24 -3.12 -11.35
N PHE A 67 -8.78 -3.37 -10.13
CA PHE A 67 -9.09 -2.53 -8.97
C PHE A 67 -8.65 -1.08 -9.18
N THR A 68 -7.46 -0.87 -9.74
CA THR A 68 -6.90 0.46 -10.00
C THR A 68 -7.38 1.11 -11.29
N ASN A 69 -8.14 0.38 -12.11
CA ASN A 69 -8.55 0.78 -13.46
C ASN A 69 -7.37 1.20 -14.36
N ASP A 70 -6.26 0.46 -14.27
CA ASP A 70 -5.07 0.68 -15.09
C ASP A 70 -4.52 -0.65 -15.62
N PRO A 71 -4.81 -1.01 -16.89
CA PRO A 71 -4.30 -2.23 -17.50
C PRO A 71 -2.80 -2.16 -17.83
N SER A 72 -2.18 -0.98 -17.78
CA SER A 72 -0.79 -0.76 -18.17
C SER A 72 0.23 -1.00 -17.06
N LEU A 73 -0.21 -1.35 -15.84
CA LEU A 73 0.67 -1.54 -14.69
C LEU A 73 1.68 -2.68 -14.91
N ILE A 74 2.96 -2.33 -14.79
CA ILE A 74 4.12 -3.23 -14.81
C ILE A 74 4.85 -3.15 -13.47
N LEU A 75 5.29 -4.29 -12.92
CA LEU A 75 6.08 -4.30 -11.69
C LEU A 75 7.45 -3.66 -11.93
N THR A 76 7.77 -2.57 -11.21
CA THR A 76 9.04 -1.84 -11.38
C THR A 76 9.72 -1.48 -10.06
N ILE A 77 9.02 -1.61 -8.92
CA ILE A 77 9.52 -1.19 -7.61
C ILE A 77 9.33 -2.34 -6.63
N ARG A 78 10.41 -2.73 -5.92
CA ARG A 78 10.37 -3.68 -4.79
C ARG A 78 11.49 -3.42 -3.80
N GLY A 79 11.26 -3.87 -2.57
CA GLY A 79 12.25 -3.96 -1.51
C GLY A 79 12.65 -2.59 -0.97
N ARG A 80 13.81 -2.57 -0.31
CA ARG A 80 14.26 -1.42 0.46
C ARG A 80 14.93 -0.35 -0.40
N LYS A 81 14.59 0.91 -0.12
CA LYS A 81 15.24 2.10 -0.69
C LYS A 81 15.43 3.15 0.40
N TYR A 82 16.30 4.12 0.12
CA TYR A 82 16.48 5.28 0.98
C TYR A 82 15.68 6.46 0.43
N THR A 83 14.98 7.16 1.30
CA THR A 83 14.19 8.32 0.92
C THR A 83 15.07 9.51 0.50
N PRO A 84 14.61 10.34 -0.46
CA PRO A 84 15.20 11.65 -0.69
C PRO A 84 14.95 12.58 0.51
N LYS A 85 15.47 13.81 0.43
CA LYS A 85 15.15 14.85 1.39
C LYS A 85 13.74 15.35 1.19
N PHE A 86 12.92 15.35 2.24
CA PHE A 86 11.62 15.98 2.23
C PHE A 86 11.16 16.38 3.62
N GLU A 87 10.21 17.32 3.68
CA GLU A 87 9.63 17.81 4.92
C GLU A 87 8.11 17.63 4.96
N PHE A 88 7.55 17.58 6.16
CA PHE A 88 6.11 17.56 6.41
C PHE A 88 5.76 17.87 7.86
N PHE A 89 4.48 18.14 8.11
CA PHE A 89 3.93 18.35 9.43
C PHE A 89 3.24 17.10 9.99
N VAL A 90 3.45 16.88 11.28
CA VAL A 90 2.60 16.03 12.13
C VAL A 90 1.95 16.96 13.14
N GLY A 91 0.65 17.22 12.99
CA GLY A 91 0.00 18.31 13.72
C GLY A 91 0.70 19.66 13.45
N LYS A 92 1.34 20.23 14.46
CA LYS A 92 2.10 21.50 14.36
C LYS A 92 3.62 21.30 14.22
N GLN A 93 4.11 20.07 14.32
CA GLN A 93 5.54 19.79 14.36
C GLN A 93 6.06 19.55 12.94
N LEU A 94 7.07 20.32 12.51
CA LEU A 94 7.76 20.13 11.25
C LEU A 94 8.81 19.01 11.38
N ILE A 95 8.76 18.05 10.46
CA ILE A 95 9.65 16.90 10.39
C ILE A 95 10.46 16.95 9.11
N ASN A 96 11.77 16.75 9.27
CA ASN A 96 12.74 16.71 8.19
C ASN A 96 13.21 15.26 8.00
N VAL A 97 12.94 14.68 6.84
CA VAL A 97 13.36 13.34 6.48
C VAL A 97 14.49 13.41 5.46
N SER A 98 15.50 12.56 5.64
CA SER A 98 16.59 12.37 4.67
C SER A 98 17.21 11.00 4.90
N SER A 99 17.42 10.24 3.84
CA SER A 99 18.06 8.92 3.85
C SER A 99 17.49 7.96 4.90
N VAL A 100 16.17 7.96 5.07
CA VAL A 100 15.47 6.99 5.89
C VAL A 100 15.19 5.77 5.03
N GLN A 101 15.46 4.57 5.54
CA GLN A 101 15.11 3.35 4.83
C GLN A 101 13.59 3.14 4.85
N THR A 102 13.03 2.90 3.68
CA THR A 102 11.64 2.47 3.49
C THR A 102 11.62 1.20 2.66
N GLU A 103 10.57 0.41 2.81
CA GLU A 103 10.34 -0.83 2.06
C GLU A 103 9.04 -0.69 1.27
N VAL A 104 8.98 -1.33 0.11
CA VAL A 104 7.77 -1.45 -0.72
C VAL A 104 7.64 -2.91 -1.14
N ASP A 105 6.54 -3.56 -0.76
CA ASP A 105 6.32 -4.98 -1.09
C ASP A 105 6.16 -5.17 -2.60
N ALA A 106 5.35 -4.31 -3.22
CA ALA A 106 5.33 -4.14 -4.67
C ALA A 106 4.91 -2.74 -5.08
N GLY A 107 5.59 -2.19 -6.08
CA GLY A 107 5.16 -1.00 -6.77
C GLY A 107 5.10 -1.24 -8.28
N TYR A 108 3.98 -0.83 -8.86
CA TYR A 108 3.66 -1.02 -10.26
C TYR A 108 3.56 0.34 -10.95
N GLU A 109 4.24 0.48 -12.07
CA GLU A 109 4.21 1.68 -12.88
C GLU A 109 3.35 1.46 -14.11
N GLY A 110 2.38 2.34 -14.31
CA GLY A 110 1.55 2.42 -15.51
C GLY A 110 1.89 3.67 -16.33
N LYS A 111 1.08 3.94 -17.35
CA LYS A 111 1.23 5.13 -18.20
C LYS A 111 1.04 6.43 -17.42
N ASN A 112 0.05 6.48 -16.51
CA ASN A 112 -0.38 7.71 -15.87
C ASN A 112 -0.20 7.72 -14.34
N GLN A 113 0.06 6.57 -13.73
CA GLN A 113 0.18 6.43 -12.27
C GLN A 113 1.25 5.41 -11.86
N VAL A 114 1.70 5.53 -10.62
CA VAL A 114 2.48 4.51 -9.91
C VAL A 114 1.63 4.04 -8.73
N VAL A 115 1.46 2.73 -8.60
CA VAL A 115 0.69 2.08 -7.54
C VAL A 115 1.68 1.42 -6.59
N LEU A 116 1.76 1.88 -5.35
CA LEU A 116 2.58 1.29 -4.30
C LEU A 116 1.70 0.47 -3.37
N ILE A 117 2.13 -0.73 -3.00
CA ILE A 117 1.34 -1.65 -2.19
C ILE A 117 2.12 -2.05 -0.95
N GLU A 118 1.49 -1.89 0.21
CA GLU A 118 1.84 -2.56 1.47
C GLU A 118 0.90 -3.75 1.62
N ALA A 119 1.45 -4.95 1.75
CA ALA A 119 0.72 -6.19 1.90
C ALA A 119 0.78 -6.69 3.35
N LYS A 120 -0.33 -7.28 3.79
CA LYS A 120 -0.46 -8.04 5.02
C LYS A 120 -1.21 -9.33 4.71
N ASN A 121 -1.05 -10.32 5.57
CA ASN A 121 -1.77 -11.58 5.47
C ASN A 121 -2.42 -11.95 6.80
N PHE A 122 -2.91 -11.02 7.60
CA PHE A 122 -3.41 -11.37 8.95
C PHE A 122 -4.62 -10.57 9.43
N SER A 123 -5.44 -10.05 8.51
CA SER A 123 -6.67 -9.32 8.86
C SER A 123 -6.38 -8.13 9.80
N ALA A 124 -5.51 -7.23 9.34
CA ALA A 124 -4.98 -6.15 10.17
C ALA A 124 -6.07 -5.12 10.55
N GLU A 125 -6.21 -4.82 11.84
CA GLU A 125 -7.17 -3.82 12.33
C GLU A 125 -6.71 -2.37 12.07
N ASN A 126 -5.39 -2.16 11.97
CA ASN A 126 -4.77 -0.88 11.71
C ASN A 126 -3.43 -1.06 10.98
N VAL A 127 -2.97 0.01 10.33
CA VAL A 127 -1.66 0.06 9.67
C VAL A 127 -0.90 1.30 10.09
N ILE A 128 0.43 1.20 10.18
CA ILE A 128 1.30 2.34 10.44
C ILE A 128 1.24 3.24 9.19
N ILE A 129 0.80 4.49 9.35
CA ILE A 129 0.66 5.44 8.22
C ILE A 129 1.99 5.60 7.47
N ARG A 130 3.12 5.49 8.18
CA ARG A 130 4.48 5.59 7.64
C ARG A 130 4.76 4.59 6.53
N GLN A 131 4.23 3.36 6.63
CA GLN A 131 4.40 2.31 5.63
C GLN A 131 3.78 2.68 4.28
N LEU A 132 2.77 3.56 4.28
CA LEU A 132 2.18 4.11 3.07
C LEU A 132 2.80 5.47 2.69
N TYR A 133 3.00 6.34 3.69
CA TYR A 133 3.38 7.74 3.48
C TYR A 133 4.82 7.90 2.97
N TYR A 134 5.77 7.18 3.53
CA TYR A 134 7.19 7.35 3.16
C TYR A 134 7.45 6.86 1.73
N PRO A 135 6.97 5.68 1.30
CA PRO A 135 7.00 5.29 -0.10
C PRO A 135 6.31 6.29 -1.02
N PHE A 136 5.13 6.77 -0.65
CA PHE A 136 4.40 7.80 -1.41
C PHE A 136 5.26 9.05 -1.63
N ARG A 137 5.79 9.63 -0.55
CA ARG A 137 6.66 10.82 -0.62
C ARG A 137 7.89 10.56 -1.44
N GLN A 138 8.58 9.43 -1.24
CA GLN A 138 9.76 9.07 -2.00
C GLN A 138 9.48 9.05 -3.51
N TRP A 139 8.49 8.27 -3.94
CA TRP A 139 8.28 8.05 -5.36
C TRP A 139 7.64 9.26 -6.04
N GLN A 140 6.84 10.05 -5.33
CA GLN A 140 6.24 11.26 -5.90
C GLN A 140 7.29 12.32 -6.24
N GLU A 141 8.44 12.34 -5.56
CA GLU A 141 9.58 13.21 -5.93
C GLU A 141 10.32 12.72 -7.20
N HIS A 142 10.20 11.43 -7.54
CA HIS A 142 10.90 10.82 -8.67
C HIS A 142 10.07 10.69 -9.94
N THR A 143 8.76 10.94 -9.89
CA THR A 143 7.89 10.88 -11.07
C THR A 143 6.85 11.97 -11.10
N LYS A 144 6.48 12.41 -12.31
CA LYS A 144 5.33 13.30 -12.55
C LYS A 144 4.00 12.54 -12.57
N LYS A 145 4.03 11.21 -12.61
CA LYS A 145 2.84 10.36 -12.54
C LYS A 145 2.21 10.48 -11.16
N LYS A 146 0.90 10.28 -11.07
CA LYS A 146 0.21 10.23 -9.78
C LYS A 146 0.68 9.00 -9.00
N VAL A 147 1.17 9.18 -7.79
CA VAL A 147 1.46 8.04 -6.89
C VAL A 147 0.23 7.75 -6.04
N VAL A 148 -0.24 6.51 -6.08
CA VAL A 148 -1.34 6.00 -5.24
C VAL A 148 -0.83 4.88 -4.35
N THR A 149 -1.38 4.78 -3.13
CA THR A 149 -1.00 3.73 -2.19
C THR A 149 -2.16 2.78 -1.97
N LEU A 150 -1.87 1.49 -1.99
CA LEU A 150 -2.81 0.44 -1.63
C LEU A 150 -2.34 -0.23 -0.33
N PHE A 151 -3.30 -0.49 0.55
CA PHE A 151 -3.16 -1.50 1.57
C PHE A 151 -3.85 -2.77 1.04
N PHE A 152 -3.14 -3.89 1.08
CA PHE A 152 -3.60 -5.19 0.59
C PHE A 152 -3.57 -6.17 1.74
N ASP A 153 -4.67 -6.88 1.95
CA ASP A 153 -4.77 -7.89 3.01
C ASP A 153 -5.39 -9.16 2.46
N LYS A 154 -4.79 -10.29 2.80
CA LYS A 154 -5.35 -11.61 2.54
C LYS A 154 -5.97 -12.15 3.83
N ASP A 155 -7.29 -12.36 3.79
CA ASP A 155 -7.96 -13.13 4.82
C ASP A 155 -7.65 -14.62 4.62
N TYR A 156 -6.99 -15.24 5.60
CA TYR A 156 -6.67 -16.67 5.58
C TYR A 156 -7.93 -17.54 5.62
N GLY A 157 -8.97 -17.14 6.35
CA GLY A 157 -10.12 -18.00 6.62
C GLY A 157 -11.08 -18.12 5.44
N GLU A 158 -11.27 -17.03 4.69
CA GLU A 158 -12.36 -16.94 3.69
C GLU A 158 -11.89 -16.99 2.23
N ASP A 159 -10.58 -17.08 2.00
CA ASP A 159 -9.95 -16.89 0.70
C ASP A 159 -10.38 -15.59 -0.01
N VAL A 160 -10.28 -14.48 0.74
CA VAL A 160 -10.71 -13.15 0.29
C VAL A 160 -9.54 -12.18 0.31
N TYR A 161 -9.36 -11.50 -0.81
CA TYR A 161 -8.44 -10.37 -0.95
C TYR A 161 -9.17 -9.07 -0.65
N SER A 162 -8.72 -8.33 0.35
CA SER A 162 -9.21 -7.00 0.66
C SER A 162 -8.21 -5.96 0.20
N ILE A 163 -8.68 -4.94 -0.51
CA ILE A 163 -7.83 -3.87 -1.04
C ILE A 163 -8.42 -2.53 -0.64
N TRP A 164 -7.60 -1.65 -0.08
CA TRP A 164 -7.95 -0.27 0.25
C TRP A 164 -7.00 0.67 -0.47
N GLN A 165 -7.56 1.60 -1.26
CA GLN A 165 -6.78 2.69 -1.83
C GLN A 165 -6.79 3.86 -0.86
N PHE A 166 -5.59 4.29 -0.45
CA PHE A 166 -5.39 5.50 0.33
C PHE A 166 -4.75 6.59 -0.53
N GLU A 167 -5.02 7.84 -0.16
CA GLU A 167 -4.38 9.02 -0.71
C GLU A 167 -4.04 10.00 0.40
N PHE A 168 -2.98 10.79 0.20
CA PHE A 168 -2.66 11.91 1.08
C PHE A 168 -3.17 13.19 0.44
N LYS A 169 -4.23 13.79 1.01
CA LYS A 169 -4.85 15.01 0.47
C LYS A 169 -3.86 16.18 0.41
N ASP A 170 -2.95 16.23 1.37
CA ASP A 170 -1.85 17.21 1.42
C ASP A 170 -0.53 16.45 1.65
N PRO A 171 0.35 16.37 0.64
CA PRO A 171 1.65 15.71 0.80
C PRO A 171 2.51 16.27 1.92
N LYS A 172 2.30 17.52 2.37
CA LYS A 172 3.03 18.13 3.49
C LYS A 172 2.36 17.89 4.85
N ASN A 173 1.27 17.14 4.92
CA ASN A 173 0.59 16.78 6.17
C ASN A 173 0.49 15.25 6.30
N TYR A 174 1.19 14.70 7.29
CA TYR A 174 1.26 13.25 7.56
C TYR A 174 -0.12 12.64 7.82
N ASN A 175 -0.99 13.37 8.52
CA ASN A 175 -2.31 12.92 8.92
C ASN A 175 -3.39 13.24 7.86
N SER A 176 -3.00 13.68 6.66
CA SER A 176 -3.94 13.94 5.54
C SER A 176 -4.36 12.68 4.77
N ILE A 177 -3.96 11.51 5.25
CA ILE A 177 -4.36 10.21 4.70
C ILE A 177 -5.89 10.08 4.70
N LYS A 178 -6.46 9.65 3.57
CA LYS A 178 -7.88 9.38 3.41
C LYS A 178 -8.09 8.08 2.64
N LEU A 179 -9.11 7.33 3.00
CA LEU A 179 -9.61 6.25 2.17
C LEU A 179 -10.29 6.84 0.92
N VAL A 180 -9.95 6.32 -0.25
CA VAL A 180 -10.59 6.70 -1.54
C VAL A 180 -11.64 5.68 -1.93
N LYS A 181 -11.26 4.40 -1.93
CA LYS A 181 -12.13 3.27 -2.22
C LYS A 181 -11.56 2.00 -1.61
N SER A 182 -12.41 1.00 -1.45
CA SER A 182 -12.00 -0.33 -1.03
C SER A 182 -12.85 -1.40 -1.69
N GLY A 183 -12.40 -2.65 -1.66
CA GLY A 183 -13.14 -3.79 -2.17
C GLY A 183 -12.66 -5.12 -1.60
N LYS A 184 -13.59 -6.07 -1.48
CA LYS A 184 -13.34 -7.47 -1.12
C LYS A 184 -13.52 -8.33 -2.36
N PHE A 185 -12.55 -9.18 -2.64
CA PHE A 185 -12.52 -9.98 -3.87
C PHE A 185 -12.23 -11.44 -3.56
N ARG A 186 -13.03 -12.33 -4.14
CA ARG A 186 -12.69 -13.74 -4.26
C ARG A 186 -12.30 -13.99 -5.71
N ILE A 187 -11.07 -14.44 -5.94
CA ILE A 187 -10.60 -14.73 -7.30
C ILE A 187 -11.18 -16.07 -7.72
N LYS A 188 -11.85 -16.09 -8.86
CA LYS A 188 -12.33 -17.30 -9.53
C LYS A 188 -11.44 -17.55 -10.75
N GLU A 189 -10.77 -18.69 -10.78
CA GLU A 189 -10.04 -19.17 -11.95
C GLU A 189 -11.01 -19.49 -13.09
N LYS A 190 -10.54 -19.35 -14.34
CA LYS A 190 -11.35 -19.69 -15.51
C LYS A 190 -11.46 -21.18 -15.68
#